data_AF-A0A958EK49-F1
#
_entry.id   AF-A0A958EK49-F1
#
_cell.length_a   1.000
_cell.length_b   1.000
_cell.length_c   1.000
_cell.angle_alpha   90.00
_cell.angle_beta   90.00
_cell.angle_gamma   90.00
#
_symmetry.space_group_name_H-M   'P 1'
#
loop_
_entity.id
_entity.type
_entity.pdbx_description
1 polymer ?
#
loop_
_entity_poly.entity_id
_entity_poly.type
_entity_poly.pdbx_seq_one_letter_code
_entity_poly.pdbx_strand_id
1 'polypeptide(L)' 'MKTNPKVDFFFNKATEWQHEYQKLRSIILDCGLAEELKWGVPCYTMQNNNIVLIHGFKNYCA' A
#
# COMPACT_ATOMS: atom_id res chain seq x y z
N MET A 1 -7.02 1.19 -12.69
CA MET A 1 -6.76 0.05 -11.78
C MET A 1 -7.69 0.14 -10.59
N LYS A 2 -8.02 -1.00 -9.95
CA LYS A 2 -9.00 -1.02 -8.86
C LYS A 2 -8.30 -0.86 -7.52
N THR A 3 -8.49 0.29 -6.88
CA THR A 3 -8.04 0.55 -5.50
C THR A 3 -9.01 -0.06 -4.49
N ASN A 4 -8.56 -0.24 -3.25
CA ASN A 4 -9.36 -0.74 -2.14
C ASN A 4 -9.61 0.36 -1.10
N PRO A 5 -10.86 0.85 -0.95
CA PRO A 5 -11.18 1.90 0.02
C PRO A 5 -10.83 1.57 1.48
N LYS A 6 -10.73 0.28 1.82
CA LYS A 6 -10.37 -0.14 3.18
C LYS A 6 -8.94 0.26 3.58
N VAL A 7 -8.05 0.50 2.62
CA VAL A 7 -6.67 0.93 2.91
C VAL A 7 -6.46 2.43 2.75
N ASP A 8 -7.46 3.18 2.27
CA ASP A 8 -7.28 4.61 1.96
C ASP A 8 -6.90 5.45 3.18
N PHE A 9 -7.29 5.05 4.40
CA PHE A 9 -6.88 5.71 5.63
C PHE A 9 -5.34 5.78 5.77
N PHE A 10 -4.62 4.77 5.26
CA PHE A 10 -3.16 4.72 5.31
C PHE A 10 -2.55 5.80 4.39
N PHE A 11 -3.08 5.93 3.18
CA PHE A 11 -2.59 6.84 2.15
C PHE A 11 -3.06 8.29 2.33
N ASN A 12 -4.19 8.48 2.99
CA ASN A 12 -4.76 9.81 3.29
C ASN A 12 -4.18 10.42 4.57
N LYS A 13 -3.60 9.60 5.45
CA LYS A 13 -2.93 10.09 6.65
C LYS A 13 -1.71 10.93 6.26
N ALA A 14 -1.68 12.18 6.73
CA ALA A 14 -0.54 13.07 6.54
C ALA A 14 0.72 12.48 7.20
N THR A 15 1.76 12.27 6.41
CA THR A 15 3.08 11.80 6.84
C THR A 15 4.15 12.38 5.92
N GLU A 16 5.42 12.36 6.33
CA GLU A 16 6.54 12.78 5.47
C GLU A 16 6.70 11.91 4.22
N TRP A 17 6.20 10.66 4.25
CA TRP A 17 6.32 9.65 3.18
C TRP A 17 5.12 9.60 2.23
N GLN A 18 4.22 10.59 2.30
CA GLN A 18 2.94 10.51 1.60
C GLN A 18 3.12 10.46 0.07
N HIS A 19 4.12 11.15 -0.46
CA HIS A 19 4.44 11.10 -1.89
C HIS A 19 4.95 9.72 -2.31
N GLU A 20 5.83 9.14 -1.50
CA GLU A 20 6.45 7.83 -1.70
C GLU A 20 5.40 6.72 -1.66
N TYR A 21 4.49 6.74 -0.67
CA TYR A 21 3.40 5.77 -0.59
C TYR A 21 2.51 5.78 -1.83
N GLN A 22 2.15 6.96 -2.34
CA GLN A 22 1.31 7.08 -3.54
C GLN A 22 2.03 6.51 -4.77
N LYS A 23 3.33 6.78 -4.88
CA LYS A 23 4.16 6.25 -5.98
C LYS A 23 4.32 4.73 -5.90
N LEU A 24 4.62 4.19 -4.72
CA LEU A 24 4.69 2.74 -4.49
C LEU A 24 3.35 2.07 -4.78
N ARG A 25 2.24 2.62 -4.28
CA ARG A 25 0.88 2.13 -4.55
C ARG A 25 0.60 2.04 -6.05
N SER A 26 0.93 3.10 -6.81
CA SER A 26 0.76 3.11 -8.27
C SER A 26 1.57 2.01 -8.94
N ILE A 27 2.86 1.88 -8.61
CA ILE A 27 3.76 0.88 -9.21
C ILE A 27 3.25 -0.55 -8.91
N ILE A 28 2.86 -0.80 -7.66
CA ILE A 28 2.42 -2.14 -7.24
C ILE A 28 1.08 -2.51 -7.89
N LEU A 29 0.16 -1.56 -8.01
CA LEU A 29 -1.08 -1.77 -8.76
C LEU A 29 -0.78 -2.03 -10.23
N ASP A 30 0.17 -1.29 -10.83
CA ASP A 30 0.62 -1.46 -12.23
C ASP A 30 1.15 -2.88 -12.50
N CYS A 31 1.71 -3.55 -11.48
CA CYS A 31 2.09 -4.97 -11.51
C CYS A 31 0.91 -5.96 -11.47
N GLY A 32 -0.33 -5.48 -11.41
CA GLY A 32 -1.54 -6.30 -11.39
C GLY A 32 -1.83 -6.98 -10.05
N LEU A 33 -1.22 -6.52 -8.95
CA LEU A 33 -1.48 -7.07 -7.62
C LEU A 33 -2.81 -6.55 -7.05
N ALA A 34 -3.50 -7.41 -6.29
CA ALA A 34 -4.74 -7.04 -5.61
C ALA A 34 -4.43 -6.36 -4.26
N GLU A 35 -5.06 -5.23 -3.99
CA GLU A 35 -4.87 -4.48 -2.74
C GLU A 35 -5.83 -4.95 -1.63
N GLU A 36 -5.27 -5.30 -0.47
CA GLU A 36 -5.98 -5.80 0.71
C GLU A 36 -5.54 -5.06 1.98
N LEU A 37 -6.37 -5.08 3.01
CA LEU A 37 -5.99 -4.60 4.35
C LEU A 37 -5.63 -5.80 5.23
N LYS A 38 -4.37 -5.90 5.65
CA LYS A 38 -3.89 -6.92 6.60
C LYS A 38 -3.03 -6.27 7.67
N TRP A 39 -3.21 -6.67 8.93
CA TRP A 39 -2.42 -6.17 10.07
C TRP A 39 -2.38 -4.63 10.19
N GLY A 40 -3.44 -3.95 9.73
CA GLY A 40 -3.53 -2.49 9.76
C GLY A 40 -2.73 -1.76 8.68
N VAL A 41 -2.18 -2.46 7.69
CA VAL A 41 -1.40 -1.88 6.59
C VAL A 41 -1.89 -2.38 5.21
N PRO A 42 -1.61 -1.63 4.12
CA PRO A 42 -1.83 -2.11 2.76
C PRO A 42 -0.97 -3.34 2.47
N CYS A 43 -1.61 -4.43 2.06
CA CYS A 43 -0.99 -5.67 1.63
C CYS A 43 -1.42 -5.99 0.20
N TYR A 44 -0.47 -6.30 -0.66
CA TYR A 44 -0.73 -6.60 -2.05
C TYR A 44 -0.51 -8.08 -2.32
N THR A 45 -1.52 -8.70 -2.91
CA THR A 45 -1.61 -10.15 -3.06
C THR A 45 -1.69 -10.55 -4.53
N MET A 46 -1.23 -11.77 -4.82
CA MET A 46 -1.46 -12.46 -6.08
C MET A 46 -1.96 -13.86 -5.74
N GLN A 47 -3.12 -14.24 -6.27
CA GLN A 47 -3.73 -15.55 -5.99
C GLN A 47 -3.80 -15.87 -4.48
N ASN A 48 -4.23 -14.89 -3.67
CA ASN A 48 -4.34 -14.94 -2.21
C ASN A 48 -3.01 -15.06 -1.43
N ASN A 49 -1.86 -15.11 -2.11
CA ASN A 49 -0.55 -15.08 -1.46
C ASN A 49 -0.10 -13.63 -1.24
N ASN A 50 0.53 -13.36 -0.09
CA ASN A 50 1.08 -12.04 0.21
C ASN A 50 2.38 -11.83 -0.58
N ILE A 51 2.47 -10.74 -1.33
CA ILE A 51 3.64 -10.44 -2.17
C ILE A 51 4.43 -9.25 -1.64
N VAL A 52 3.75 -8.14 -1.34
CA VAL A 52 4.39 -6.92 -0.84
C VAL A 52 3.46 -6.16 0.10
N LEU A 53 4.04 -5.40 1.03
CA LEU A 53 3.36 -4.54 1.98
C LEU A 53 3.93 -3.13 1.81
N ILE A 54 3.11 -2.10 2.05
CA ILE A 54 3.63 -0.74 2.24
C ILE A 54 3.54 -0.41 3.73
N HIS A 55 4.64 0.06 4.31
CA HIS A 55 4.70 0.46 5.70
C HIS A 55 5.49 1.75 5.92
N GLY A 56 5.09 2.48 6.96
CA GLY A 56 5.70 3.72 7.39
C GLY A 56 6.40 3.56 8.71
N PHE A 57 7.69 3.91 8.75
CA PHE A 57 8.49 3.98 9.95
C PHE A 57 8.90 5.42 10.24
N LYS A 58 9.53 5.64 11.41
CA LYS A 58 9.94 6.98 11.86
C LYS A 58 10.91 7.68 10.90
N ASN A 59 11.78 6.92 10.22
CA ASN A 59 12.87 7.48 9.41
C ASN A 59 12.92 6.90 7.99
N TYR A 60 11.96 6.05 7.61
CA TYR A 60 11.86 5.48 6.26
C TYR A 60 10.46 4.94 5.98
N CYS A 61 10.13 4.76 4.71
CA CYS A 61 9.03 3.90 4.25
C CYS A 61 9.58 2.63 3.60
N ALA A 62 8.83 1.55 3.67
CA ALA A 62 9.10 0.29 2.98
C ALA A 62 7.90 -0.13 2.14
#